data_AF-A0A524GUN3-F1
#
_entry.id   AF-A0A524GUN3-F1
#
_cell.length_a   1.000
_cell.length_b   1.000
_cell.length_c   1.000
_cell.angle_alpha   90.00
_cell.angle_beta   90.00
_cell.angle_gamma   90.00
#
_symmetry.space_group_name_H-M   'P 1'
#
loop_
_entity.id
_entity.type
_entity.pdbx_description
1 polymer ?
#
loop_
_entity_poly.entity_id
_entity_poly.type
_entity_poly.pdbx_seq_one_letter_code
_entity_poly.pdbx_strand_id
1 'polypeptide(L)' 'MKFRFVIFLLSFLYGPALATAAVADASDGEATVLDFDVYLNDKKVGKHVFSVSESGGEKQVQSKA' A
#
# COMPACT_ATOMS: atom_id res chain seq x y z
N MET A 1 -16.10 -44.33 10.33
CA MET A 1 -14.95 -44.16 9.40
C MET A 1 -15.54 -44.09 7.99
N LYS A 2 -15.25 -43.15 7.10
CA LYS A 2 -14.12 -42.24 6.92
C LYS A 2 -14.61 -41.02 6.13
N PHE A 3 -14.13 -39.86 6.55
CA PHE A 3 -14.36 -38.51 6.04
C PHE A 3 -14.16 -38.37 4.53
N ARG A 4 -15.17 -37.87 3.81
CA ARG A 4 -15.01 -37.30 2.46
C ARG A 4 -16.04 -36.18 2.24
N PHE A 5 -15.92 -35.08 2.99
CA PHE A 5 -16.74 -33.89 2.75
C PHE A 5 -15.97 -32.56 2.88
N VAL A 6 -14.64 -32.60 3.06
CA VAL A 6 -13.83 -31.42 3.43
C VAL A 6 -12.80 -31.07 2.34
N ILE A 7 -13.13 -31.29 1.07
CA ILE A 7 -12.22 -30.94 -0.04
C ILE A 7 -12.78 -29.81 -0.91
N PHE A 8 -14.09 -29.50 -0.83
CA PHE A 8 -14.66 -28.37 -1.58
C PHE A 8 -14.58 -27.02 -0.84
N LEU A 9 -14.20 -26.99 0.44
CA LEU A 9 -14.12 -25.75 1.23
C LEU A 9 -12.70 -25.14 1.28
N LEU A 10 -11.74 -25.70 0.54
CA LEU A 10 -10.34 -25.26 0.55
C LEU A 10 -9.92 -24.52 -0.73
N SER A 11 -10.87 -24.20 -1.61
CA SER A 11 -10.64 -23.37 -2.80
C SER A 11 -10.99 -21.89 -2.58
N PHE A 12 -11.50 -21.54 -1.40
CA PHE A 12 -11.96 -20.17 -1.10
C PHE A 12 -10.88 -19.28 -0.45
N LEU A 13 -9.69 -19.80 -0.14
CA LEU A 13 -8.70 -19.08 0.68
C LEU A 13 -7.39 -18.73 -0.04
N TYR A 14 -7.29 -18.96 -1.35
CA TYR A 14 -6.12 -18.57 -2.15
C TYR A 14 -6.52 -17.72 -3.34
N GLY A 15 -6.90 -16.49 -3.05
CA GLY A 15 -6.68 -15.38 -3.95
C GLY A 15 -6.04 -14.26 -3.14
N PRO A 16 -4.71 -14.12 -3.10
CA PRO A 16 -4.14 -12.85 -2.68
C PRO A 16 -4.58 -11.85 -3.75
N ALA A 17 -5.58 -11.03 -3.43
CA ALA A 17 -5.89 -9.86 -4.21
C ALA A 17 -4.66 -8.96 -4.11
N LEU A 18 -3.74 -9.11 -5.07
CA LEU A 18 -2.62 -8.20 -5.27
C LEU A 18 -3.25 -6.85 -5.61
N ALA A 19 -3.43 -6.03 -4.59
CA ALA A 19 -3.70 -4.62 -4.75
C ALA A 19 -2.48 -4.03 -5.45
N THR A 20 -2.55 -3.91 -6.77
CA THR A 20 -1.54 -3.18 -7.54
C THR A 20 -1.75 -1.71 -7.16
N ALA A 21 -0.89 -1.21 -6.28
CA ALA A 21 -0.79 0.22 -6.06
C ALA A 21 -0.25 0.82 -7.37
N ALA A 22 -1.11 1.46 -8.14
CA ALA A 22 -0.69 2.24 -9.29
C ALA A 22 0.20 3.38 -8.76
N VAL A 23 1.52 3.25 -8.95
CA VAL A 23 2.44 4.34 -8.74
C VAL A 23 2.19 5.33 -9.86
N ALA A 24 1.50 6.43 -9.55
CA ALA A 24 1.39 7.56 -10.46
C ALA A 24 2.78 8.16 -10.62
N ASP A 25 3.39 7.95 -11.77
CA ASP A 25 4.62 8.60 -12.19
C ASP A 25 4.28 10.08 -12.43
N ALA A 26 4.54 10.91 -11.40
CA ALA A 26 4.36 12.35 -11.48
C ALA A 26 5.62 12.96 -12.10
N SER A 27 5.40 13.60 -13.25
CA SER A 27 6.38 14.26 -14.10
C SER A 27 7.42 15.12 -13.36
N ASP A 28 8.63 15.12 -13.92
CA ASP A 28 9.80 15.89 -13.52
C ASP A 28 9.50 17.32 -13.06
N GLY A 29 9.89 17.62 -11.82
CA GLY A 29 10.09 18.99 -11.31
C GLY A 29 9.13 19.46 -10.21
N GLU A 30 8.02 18.76 -9.96
CA GLU A 30 7.08 19.11 -8.88
C GLU A 30 7.32 18.22 -7.65
N ALA A 31 7.40 18.83 -6.46
CA ALA A 31 7.56 18.08 -5.22
C ALA A 31 6.37 17.12 -5.06
N THR A 32 6.64 15.80 -5.12
CA THR A 32 5.61 14.77 -5.01
C THR A 32 5.22 14.61 -3.54
N VAL A 33 3.96 14.84 -3.22
CA VAL A 33 3.41 14.60 -1.88
C VAL A 33 2.67 13.27 -1.86
N LEU A 34 3.10 12.37 -0.98
CA LEU A 34 2.50 11.05 -0.78
C LEU A 34 1.80 11.01 0.58
N ASP A 35 0.48 10.85 0.53
CA ASP A 35 -0.37 10.76 1.71
C ASP A 35 -0.77 9.30 1.98
N PHE A 36 -0.36 8.77 3.13
CA PHE A 36 -0.70 7.42 3.57
C PHE A 36 -1.61 7.46 4.79
N ASP A 37 -2.77 6.85 4.67
CA ASP A 37 -3.65 6.61 5.81
C ASP A 37 -3.21 5.32 6.54
N VAL A 38 -3.10 5.40 7.87
CA VAL A 38 -2.70 4.26 8.71
C VAL A 38 -3.95 3.61 9.26
N TYR A 39 -4.11 2.31 9.04
CA TYR A 39 -5.24 1.52 9.51
C TYR A 39 -4.79 0.41 10.45
N LEU A 40 -5.57 0.18 11.52
CA LEU A 40 -5.47 -0.99 12.40
C LEU A 40 -6.86 -1.63 12.49
N ASN A 41 -6.97 -2.91 12.15
CA ASN A 41 -8.24 -3.65 12.14
C ASN A 41 -9.34 -2.89 11.36
N ASP A 42 -9.03 -2.48 10.13
CA ASP A 42 -9.90 -1.72 9.23
C ASP A 42 -10.35 -0.33 9.74
N LYS A 43 -9.84 0.09 10.91
CA LYS A 43 -10.09 1.41 11.46
C LYS A 43 -8.91 2.33 11.15
N LYS A 44 -9.19 3.49 10.55
CA LYS A 44 -8.18 4.55 10.38
C LYS A 44 -7.74 5.05 11.76
N VAL A 45 -6.44 4.98 12.03
CA VAL A 45 -5.81 5.40 13.30
C VAL A 45 -4.86 6.58 13.14
N GLY A 46 -4.46 6.92 11.91
CA GLY A 46 -3.54 8.02 11.67
C GLY A 46 -3.35 8.35 10.19
N LYS A 47 -2.45 9.30 9.94
CA LYS A 47 -2.01 9.71 8.60
C LYS A 47 -0.50 9.97 8.67
N HIS A 48 0.25 9.47 7.70
CA HIS A 48 1.65 9.82 7.46
C HIS A 48 1.77 10.52 6.11
N VAL A 49 2.55 11.61 6.09
CA VAL A 49 2.79 12.41 4.88
C VAL A 49 4.27 12.35 4.53
N PHE A 50 4.58 12.02 3.28
CA PHE A 50 5.92 12.11 2.74
C PHE A 50 5.96 13.16 1.64
N SER A 51 7.00 13.99 1.66
CA SER A 51 7.30 14.91 0.58
C SER A 51 8.60 14.49 -0.08
N VAL A 52 8.55 14.24 -1.38
CA VAL A 52 9.71 13.93 -2.21
C VAL A 52 10.02 15.14 -3.07
N SER A 53 11.22 15.68 -2.96
CA SER A 53 11.69 16.79 -3.77
C SER A 53 13.04 16.45 -4.38
N GLU A 54 13.28 16.86 -5.63
CA GLU A 54 14.58 16.76 -6.25
C GLU A 54 15.33 18.09 -6.13
N SER A 55 16.57 18.05 -5.61
CA SER A 55 17.43 19.22 -5.50
C SER A 55 18.86 18.82 -5.81
N GLY A 56 19.48 19.49 -6.79
CA GLY A 56 20.86 19.23 -7.17
C GLY A 56 21.12 17.84 -7.79
N GLY A 57 20.10 17.18 -8.35
CA GLY A 57 20.19 15.82 -8.89
C GLY A 57 20.03 14.71 -7.84
N GLU A 58 19.74 15.07 -6.58
CA GLU A 58 19.45 14.13 -5.51
C GLU A 58 17.96 14.17 -5.13
N LYS A 59 17.37 12.98 -4.96
CA LYS A 59 15.99 12.84 -4.44
C LYS A 59 16.02 12.91 -2.92
N GLN A 60 15.38 13.93 -2.36
CA GLN A 60 15.21 14.11 -0.92
C GLN A 60 13.82 13.66 -0.49
N VAL A 61 13.74 12.92 0.61
CA VAL A 61 12.47 12.45 1.18
C VAL A 61 12.33 13.01 2.60
N GLN A 62 11.26 13.75 2.85
CA GLN A 62 10.92 14.27 4.17
C GLN A 62 9.65 13.59 4.69
N SER A 63 9.68 13.13 5.94
CA SER A 63 8.53 12.51 6.61
C SER A 63 7.92 13.45 7.64
N LYS A 64 6.59 13.57 7.64
CA LYS A 64 5.81 14.22 8.69
C LYS A 64 4.80 13.22 9.27
N ALA A 65 4.84 13.07 10.59
CA ALA A 65 3.97 12.21 11.40
C ALA A 65 2.98 13.06 12.20
#